data_AF-A0A5C8PVM1-F1
#
_entry.id   AF-A0A5C8PVM1-F1
#
_cell.length_a   1.000
_cell.length_b   1.000
_cell.length_c   1.000
_cell.angle_alpha   90.00
_cell.angle_beta   90.00
_cell.angle_gamma   90.00
#
_symmetry.space_group_name_H-M   'P 1'
#
loop_
_entity.id
_entity.type
_entity.pdbx_description
1 polymer ?
#
loop_
_entity_poly.entity_id
_entity_poly.type
_entity_poly.pdbx_seq_one_letter_code
_entity_poly.pdbx_strand_id
1 'polypeptide(L)'
;MAAAAQREDDMDLTEISFSVGRNGGNLPLDVFNVVTRLNSVPPGKGGPEAPLDVNRLVGDPGALGNAIQRFQAKQGLPSRDGRIDPGGKTWQRLKQVSKPIPNVPTPSDSRTMEALPALPPTWSFDRPDKNFQMLADPPAVTRDWILPFGGTPGRECEIRLYRIPAKNQFVGVAYPKGVGTLKAIMIYFHHPMHPEDVEYAGDPFGYVNFGIGDYMVGRMKVLKQLARSRRDVAVVVPSPSSTGVGEFQSNEKLVTAALREIAEDLTGTASDLPLILAHYSGGFEFLFKFVEACPQLAKRVRAVYDFDGRHHVSCPNGKFTALATGGAQVIQYSGEDVAPAGKRTREEVLGSNAARNPALINLPYARWEENNAWRGPKHPFQRSWVHEMVPTCMLLHALVSTRFLS
;
A
#
# COMPACT_ATOMS: atom_id res chain seq x y z
N MET A 1 2.53 -17.70 -43.81
CA MET A 1 2.80 -17.59 -42.37
C MET A 1 2.43 -16.18 -41.95
N ALA A 2 1.24 -16.00 -41.38
CA ALA A 2 0.76 -14.69 -40.94
C ALA A 2 1.18 -14.48 -39.49
N ALA A 3 1.83 -13.37 -39.21
CA ALA A 3 2.22 -12.94 -37.87
C ALA A 3 0.95 -12.72 -37.03
N ALA A 4 0.82 -13.50 -35.95
CA ALA A 4 -0.15 -13.22 -34.89
C ALA A 4 0.33 -11.98 -34.13
N ALA A 5 -0.23 -10.82 -34.47
CA ALA A 5 -0.08 -9.62 -33.67
C ALA A 5 -0.73 -9.87 -32.30
N GLN A 6 0.10 -9.97 -31.26
CA GLN A 6 -0.34 -9.83 -29.87
C GLN A 6 -0.94 -8.43 -29.74
N ARG A 7 -2.27 -8.34 -29.66
CA ARG A 7 -2.92 -7.16 -29.10
C ARG A 7 -2.57 -7.15 -27.62
N GLU A 8 -1.70 -6.24 -27.23
CA GLU A 8 -1.59 -5.84 -25.84
C GLU A 8 -2.96 -5.24 -25.47
N ASP A 9 -3.73 -6.00 -24.70
CA ASP A 9 -5.04 -5.61 -24.18
C ASP A 9 -4.85 -4.45 -23.19
N ASP A 10 -4.85 -3.24 -23.72
CA ASP A 10 -5.00 -2.00 -22.97
C ASP A 10 -6.42 -2.00 -22.38
N MET A 11 -6.50 -2.48 -21.15
CA MET A 11 -7.75 -2.68 -20.45
C MET A 11 -8.24 -1.33 -19.92
N ASP A 12 -8.95 -0.60 -20.79
CA ASP A 12 -9.64 0.66 -20.52
C ASP A 12 -10.51 0.53 -19.25
N LEU A 13 -10.32 1.40 -18.24
CA LEU A 13 -11.18 1.46 -17.05
C LEU A 13 -12.64 1.80 -17.35
N THR A 14 -12.96 2.21 -18.59
CA THR A 14 -14.34 2.30 -19.07
C THR A 14 -14.92 0.98 -19.58
N GLU A 15 -14.13 -0.09 -19.61
CA GLU A 15 -14.54 -1.45 -19.91
C GLU A 15 -14.51 -2.35 -18.67
N ILE A 16 -15.13 -3.52 -18.77
CA ILE A 16 -14.94 -4.62 -17.83
C ILE A 16 -14.10 -5.69 -18.50
N SER A 17 -13.15 -6.26 -17.76
CA SER A 17 -12.21 -7.26 -18.28
C SER A 17 -12.73 -8.69 -18.17
N PHE A 18 -13.62 -8.95 -17.21
CA PHE A 18 -14.31 -10.20 -17.00
C PHE A 18 -15.81 -9.99 -16.80
N SER A 19 -16.55 -11.10 -16.84
CA SER A 19 -17.98 -11.08 -16.59
C SER A 19 -18.29 -10.77 -15.12
N VAL A 20 -19.34 -9.98 -14.89
CA VAL A 20 -19.79 -9.49 -13.58
C VAL A 20 -21.23 -9.93 -13.33
N GLY A 21 -21.54 -10.27 -12.08
CA GLY A 21 -22.84 -10.77 -11.65
C GLY A 21 -22.90 -12.29 -11.54
N ARG A 22 -24.08 -12.85 -11.77
CA ARG A 22 -24.34 -14.28 -11.55
C ARG A 22 -23.44 -15.14 -12.46
N ASN A 23 -22.71 -16.08 -11.85
CA ASN A 23 -21.74 -16.96 -12.52
C ASN A 23 -20.62 -16.20 -13.26
N GLY A 24 -20.42 -14.92 -12.99
CA GLY A 24 -19.33 -14.13 -13.55
C GLY A 24 -18.01 -14.37 -12.83
N GLY A 25 -16.91 -13.92 -13.44
CA GLY A 25 -15.60 -13.86 -12.77
C GLY A 25 -15.57 -12.87 -11.60
N ASN A 26 -16.46 -11.87 -11.61
CA ASN A 26 -16.67 -10.91 -10.53
C ASN A 26 -15.38 -10.25 -10.04
N LEU A 27 -14.49 -9.88 -10.96
CA LEU A 27 -13.28 -9.16 -10.60
C LEU A 27 -13.68 -7.86 -9.88
N PRO A 28 -13.20 -7.58 -8.65
CA PRO A 28 -13.53 -6.39 -7.86
C PRO A 28 -13.54 -5.06 -8.63
N LEU A 29 -12.60 -4.81 -9.55
CA LEU A 29 -12.60 -3.60 -10.38
C LEU A 29 -13.78 -3.59 -11.37
N ASP A 30 -14.10 -4.71 -11.99
CA ASP A 30 -15.26 -4.82 -12.88
C ASP A 30 -16.57 -4.70 -12.10
N VAL A 31 -16.65 -5.33 -10.91
CA VAL A 31 -17.76 -5.20 -9.97
C VAL A 31 -17.93 -3.75 -9.58
N PHE A 32 -16.85 -3.06 -9.22
CA PHE A 32 -16.89 -1.63 -8.93
C PHE A 32 -17.40 -0.82 -10.11
N ASN A 33 -16.86 -1.05 -11.31
CA ASN A 33 -17.27 -0.34 -12.51
C ASN A 33 -18.76 -0.53 -12.79
N VAL A 34 -19.25 -1.75 -12.64
CA VAL A 34 -20.67 -2.08 -12.79
C VAL A 34 -21.53 -1.45 -11.70
N VAL A 35 -21.17 -1.62 -10.43
CA VAL A 35 -21.98 -1.15 -9.30
C VAL A 35 -22.02 0.38 -9.25
N THR A 36 -20.90 1.05 -9.50
CA THR A 36 -20.85 2.53 -9.54
C THR A 36 -21.71 3.07 -10.67
N ARG A 37 -21.67 2.45 -11.85
CA ARG A 37 -22.55 2.81 -12.94
C ARG A 37 -24.01 2.53 -12.59
N LEU A 38 -24.34 1.37 -12.02
CA LEU A 38 -25.70 1.03 -11.57
C LEU A 38 -26.23 2.06 -10.56
N ASN A 39 -25.42 2.47 -9.58
CA ASN A 39 -25.76 3.49 -8.59
C ASN A 39 -26.04 4.87 -9.21
N SER A 40 -25.48 5.15 -10.38
CA SER A 40 -25.75 6.40 -11.11
C SER A 40 -26.98 6.33 -12.02
N VAL A 41 -27.53 5.13 -12.27
CA VAL A 41 -28.77 4.96 -13.03
C VAL A 41 -29.96 5.29 -12.11
N PRO A 42 -30.93 6.11 -12.54
CA PRO A 42 -32.13 6.35 -11.75
C PRO A 42 -32.93 5.06 -11.47
N PRO A 43 -33.61 4.93 -10.32
CA PRO A 43 -34.37 3.72 -9.98
C PRO A 43 -35.41 3.32 -11.04
N GLY A 44 -36.11 4.31 -11.62
CA GLY A 44 -37.08 4.11 -12.69
C GLY A 44 -36.48 3.57 -14.01
N LYS A 45 -35.16 3.72 -14.20
CA LYS A 45 -34.40 3.14 -15.31
C LYS A 45 -33.66 1.86 -14.92
N GLY A 46 -34.01 1.24 -13.79
CA GLY A 46 -33.41 -0.01 -13.35
C GLY A 46 -32.18 0.13 -12.48
N GLY A 47 -31.83 1.35 -12.06
CA GLY A 47 -30.93 1.53 -10.93
C GLY A 47 -31.55 1.06 -9.61
N PRO A 48 -30.75 1.02 -8.53
CA PRO A 48 -31.19 0.60 -7.21
C PRO A 48 -31.93 1.74 -6.48
N GLU A 49 -32.88 1.42 -5.59
CA GLU A 49 -33.61 2.44 -4.78
C GLU A 49 -32.71 3.11 -3.75
N ALA A 50 -31.76 2.35 -3.20
CA ALA A 50 -30.70 2.82 -2.32
C ALA A 50 -29.36 2.46 -2.94
N PRO A 51 -28.32 3.29 -2.81
CA PRO A 51 -26.99 2.98 -3.34
C PRO A 51 -26.52 1.59 -2.89
N LEU A 52 -26.12 0.80 -3.87
CA LEU A 52 -25.49 -0.49 -3.65
C LEU A 52 -24.12 -0.29 -3.03
N ASP A 53 -23.83 -1.07 -2.00
CA ASP A 53 -22.52 -1.12 -1.40
C ASP A 53 -21.62 -2.05 -2.21
N VAL A 54 -20.68 -1.47 -2.97
CA VAL A 54 -19.75 -2.22 -3.82
C VAL A 54 -19.02 -3.30 -3.02
N ASN A 55 -18.62 -2.94 -1.81
CA ASN A 55 -17.87 -3.77 -0.88
C ASN A 55 -18.59 -5.07 -0.54
N ARG A 56 -19.89 -4.94 -0.24
CA ARG A 56 -20.75 -6.09 0.02
C ARG A 56 -20.94 -6.96 -1.22
N LEU A 57 -21.02 -6.34 -2.39
CA LEU A 57 -21.39 -7.02 -3.64
C LEU A 57 -20.25 -7.79 -4.31
N VAL A 58 -18.98 -7.45 -4.01
CA VAL A 58 -17.83 -8.28 -4.43
C VAL A 58 -17.94 -9.71 -3.86
N GLY A 59 -18.34 -9.83 -2.59
CA GLY A 59 -18.52 -11.12 -1.89
C GLY A 59 -19.91 -11.75 -2.03
N ASP A 60 -20.86 -11.08 -2.68
CA ASP A 60 -22.24 -11.54 -2.85
C ASP A 60 -22.69 -11.49 -4.32
N PRO A 61 -22.19 -12.42 -5.17
CA PRO A 61 -22.57 -12.49 -6.59
C PRO A 61 -24.08 -12.65 -6.82
N GLY A 62 -24.80 -13.21 -5.84
CA GLY A 62 -26.25 -13.36 -5.89
C GLY A 62 -26.97 -12.03 -5.81
N ALA A 63 -26.65 -11.21 -4.80
CA ALA A 63 -27.18 -9.87 -4.66
C ALA A 63 -26.79 -8.96 -5.84
N LEU A 64 -25.54 -9.05 -6.30
CA LEU A 64 -25.06 -8.30 -7.46
C LEU A 64 -25.84 -8.71 -8.73
N GLY A 65 -26.00 -10.02 -8.93
CA GLY A 65 -26.76 -10.55 -10.06
C GLY A 65 -28.22 -10.10 -10.06
N ASN A 66 -28.86 -9.99 -8.89
CA ASN A 66 -30.22 -9.47 -8.78
C ASN A 66 -30.32 -7.98 -9.17
N ALA A 67 -29.34 -7.16 -8.78
CA ALA A 67 -29.27 -5.76 -9.19
C ALA A 67 -29.09 -5.62 -10.70
N ILE A 68 -28.20 -6.41 -11.30
CA ILE A 68 -27.97 -6.46 -12.75
C ILE A 68 -29.24 -6.92 -13.48
N GLN A 69 -29.91 -7.95 -12.97
CA GLN A 69 -31.13 -8.49 -13.57
C GLN A 69 -32.26 -7.46 -13.58
N ARG A 70 -32.41 -6.70 -12.48
CA ARG A 70 -33.36 -5.58 -12.41
C ARG A 70 -33.06 -4.53 -13.48
N PHE A 71 -31.79 -4.16 -13.62
CA PHE A 71 -31.35 -3.23 -14.66
C PHE A 71 -31.69 -3.75 -16.06
N GLN A 72 -31.30 -4.98 -16.37
CA GLN A 72 -31.59 -5.64 -17.65
C GLN A 72 -33.08 -5.66 -17.99
N ALA A 73 -33.92 -6.03 -17.02
CA ALA A 73 -35.36 -6.08 -17.19
C ALA A 73 -35.96 -4.69 -17.46
N LYS A 74 -35.53 -3.66 -16.73
CA LYS A 74 -36.01 -2.28 -16.91
C LYS A 74 -35.52 -1.64 -18.19
N GLN A 75 -34.35 -2.03 -18.69
CA GLN A 75 -33.85 -1.59 -19.99
C GLN A 75 -34.43 -2.37 -21.17
N GLY A 76 -35.29 -3.38 -20.92
CA GLY A 76 -35.88 -4.19 -21.97
C GLY A 76 -34.87 -5.06 -22.71
N LEU A 77 -33.74 -5.42 -22.07
CA LEU A 77 -32.70 -6.21 -22.71
C LEU A 77 -33.16 -7.66 -22.92
N PRO A 78 -32.69 -8.33 -23.99
CA PRO A 78 -33.02 -9.74 -24.26
C PRO A 78 -32.52 -10.69 -23.18
N SER A 79 -31.29 -10.48 -22.68
CA SER A 79 -30.78 -11.25 -21.54
C SER A 79 -31.14 -10.56 -20.23
N ARG A 80 -31.71 -11.34 -19.29
CA ARG A 80 -32.14 -10.94 -17.95
C ARG A 80 -31.65 -11.95 -16.92
N ASP A 81 -30.42 -12.39 -17.09
CA ASP A 81 -29.75 -13.44 -16.33
C ASP A 81 -29.03 -12.93 -15.08
N GLY A 82 -28.91 -11.62 -14.92
CA GLY A 82 -28.13 -11.01 -13.85
C GLY A 82 -26.62 -11.05 -14.10
N ARG A 83 -26.19 -11.16 -15.35
CA ARG A 83 -24.77 -11.18 -15.76
C ARG A 83 -24.47 -10.09 -16.79
N ILE A 84 -23.31 -9.47 -16.65
CA ILE A 84 -22.75 -8.52 -17.62
C ILE A 84 -21.46 -9.11 -18.14
N ASP A 85 -21.36 -9.34 -19.45
CA ASP A 85 -20.13 -9.78 -20.10
C ASP A 85 -19.37 -8.59 -20.73
N PRO A 86 -18.01 -8.65 -20.80
CA PRO A 86 -17.18 -7.68 -21.50
C PRO A 86 -17.69 -7.39 -22.92
N GLY A 87 -17.80 -6.11 -23.28
CA GLY A 87 -18.32 -5.67 -24.58
C GLY A 87 -19.79 -6.03 -24.87
N GLY A 88 -20.50 -6.70 -23.95
CA GLY A 88 -21.85 -7.20 -24.15
C GLY A 88 -22.93 -6.10 -24.16
N LYS A 89 -24.13 -6.44 -24.66
CA LYS A 89 -25.26 -5.50 -24.77
C LYS A 89 -25.64 -4.86 -23.43
N THR A 90 -25.60 -5.63 -22.34
CA THR A 90 -25.88 -5.12 -21.00
C THR A 90 -24.87 -4.07 -20.59
N TRP A 91 -23.58 -4.31 -20.86
CA TRP A 91 -22.52 -3.38 -20.53
C TRP A 91 -22.62 -2.08 -21.33
N GLN A 92 -22.75 -2.19 -22.66
CA GLN A 92 -22.92 -1.05 -23.54
C GLN A 92 -24.13 -0.19 -23.11
N ARG A 93 -25.24 -0.84 -22.77
CA ARG A 93 -26.43 -0.14 -22.33
C ARG A 93 -26.22 0.55 -20.98
N LEU A 94 -25.55 -0.11 -20.04
CA LEU A 94 -25.21 0.47 -18.73
C LEU A 94 -24.36 1.72 -18.91
N LYS A 95 -23.33 1.69 -19.77
CA LYS A 95 -22.51 2.88 -20.06
C LYS A 95 -23.32 4.04 -20.65
N GLN A 96 -24.28 3.76 -21.54
CA GLN A 96 -25.11 4.79 -22.16
C GLN A 96 -26.05 5.50 -21.20
N VAL A 97 -26.54 4.81 -20.15
CA VAL A 97 -27.58 5.34 -19.25
C VAL A 97 -27.07 5.70 -17.86
N SER A 98 -25.80 5.41 -17.58
CA SER A 98 -25.10 5.82 -16.37
C SER A 98 -24.37 7.15 -16.58
N LYS A 99 -24.04 7.82 -15.47
CA LYS A 99 -23.06 8.91 -15.53
C LYS A 99 -21.65 8.31 -15.66
N PRO A 100 -20.69 9.03 -16.28
CA PRO A 100 -19.28 8.70 -16.14
C PRO A 100 -18.92 8.60 -14.66
N ILE A 101 -18.01 7.70 -14.31
CA ILE A 101 -17.56 7.53 -12.93
C ILE A 101 -16.81 8.80 -12.52
N PRO A 102 -17.27 9.54 -11.48
CA PRO A 102 -16.60 10.75 -11.03
C PRO A 102 -15.17 10.44 -10.56
N ASN A 103 -14.23 11.35 -10.85
CA ASN A 103 -12.83 11.27 -10.38
C ASN A 103 -12.00 10.08 -10.90
N VAL A 104 -12.45 9.38 -11.95
CA VAL A 104 -11.51 8.63 -12.80
C VAL A 104 -10.95 9.67 -13.76
N PRO A 105 -9.64 10.01 -13.69
CA PRO A 105 -9.04 10.82 -14.74
C PRO A 105 -9.33 10.12 -16.07
N THR A 106 -9.87 10.85 -17.05
CA THR A 106 -9.93 10.33 -18.42
C THR A 106 -8.54 9.80 -18.74
N PRO A 107 -8.37 8.54 -19.19
CA PRO A 107 -7.08 8.06 -19.64
C PRO A 107 -6.56 9.08 -20.65
N SER A 108 -5.58 9.87 -20.21
CA SER A 108 -4.80 10.63 -21.16
C SER A 108 -3.83 9.62 -21.70
N ASP A 109 -3.72 9.50 -23.02
CA ASP A 109 -2.70 8.68 -23.68
C ASP A 109 -1.26 8.98 -23.18
N SER A 110 -1.07 10.07 -22.42
CA SER A 110 0.20 10.48 -21.81
C SER A 110 0.45 9.95 -20.39
N ARG A 111 -0.56 9.48 -19.65
CA ARG A 111 -0.37 8.98 -18.27
C ARG A 111 0.16 7.55 -18.28
N THR A 112 1.09 7.29 -17.37
CA THR A 112 1.67 5.97 -17.13
C THR A 112 0.83 5.16 -16.14
N MET A 113 0.03 5.83 -15.32
CA MET A 113 -0.87 5.19 -14.36
C MET A 113 -2.31 5.65 -14.50
N GLU A 114 -3.21 4.71 -14.26
CA GLU A 114 -4.63 4.98 -14.14
C GLU A 114 -4.98 5.05 -12.66
N ALA A 115 -5.44 6.21 -12.19
CA ALA A 115 -6.00 6.31 -10.85
C ALA A 115 -7.30 5.51 -10.80
N LEU A 116 -7.32 4.49 -9.95
CA LEU A 116 -8.54 3.75 -9.73
C LEU A 116 -9.47 4.61 -8.87
N PRO A 117 -10.76 4.66 -9.24
CA PRO A 117 -11.75 5.40 -8.48
C PRO A 117 -11.72 4.94 -7.02
N ALA A 118 -11.85 5.91 -6.11
CA ALA A 118 -11.69 5.76 -4.68
C ALA A 118 -12.74 4.81 -4.08
N LEU A 119 -12.56 3.52 -4.28
CA LEU A 119 -12.91 2.58 -3.24
C LEU A 119 -11.68 2.42 -2.37
N PRO A 120 -11.80 2.53 -1.03
CA PRO A 120 -11.05 1.57 -0.27
C PRO A 120 -11.54 0.21 -0.78
N PRO A 121 -10.69 -0.69 -1.30
CA PRO A 121 -11.06 -2.10 -1.20
C PRO A 121 -11.48 -2.28 0.26
N THR A 122 -12.46 -3.12 0.59
CA THR A 122 -12.71 -3.42 2.00
C THR A 122 -11.45 -4.02 2.56
N TRP A 123 -10.52 -3.18 2.97
CA TRP A 123 -9.36 -3.50 3.74
C TRP A 123 -9.92 -3.67 5.15
N SER A 124 -10.85 -4.62 5.29
CA SER A 124 -11.30 -5.20 6.55
C SER A 124 -10.19 -6.07 7.15
N PHE A 125 -8.95 -5.91 6.68
CA PHE A 125 -7.71 -6.34 7.30
C PHE A 125 -7.42 -5.64 8.64
N ASP A 126 -8.40 -4.96 9.25
CA ASP A 126 -8.35 -4.72 10.69
C ASP A 126 -8.56 -6.07 11.38
N ARG A 127 -7.51 -6.90 11.31
CA ARG A 127 -7.35 -8.14 12.06
C ARG A 127 -7.44 -7.73 13.53
N PRO A 128 -8.55 -7.98 14.24
CA PRO A 128 -8.73 -7.45 15.58
C PRO A 128 -7.66 -8.00 16.54
N ASP A 129 -7.17 -9.21 16.27
CA ASP A 129 -6.02 -9.85 16.92
C ASP A 129 -4.68 -9.13 16.68
N LYS A 130 -4.63 -8.21 15.72
CA LYS A 130 -3.48 -7.37 15.37
C LYS A 130 -3.76 -5.88 15.60
N ASN A 131 -4.77 -5.51 16.38
CA ASN A 131 -4.99 -4.11 16.79
C ASN A 131 -4.02 -3.65 17.89
N PHE A 132 -2.73 -3.78 17.62
CA PHE A 132 -1.63 -3.26 18.44
C PHE A 132 -1.77 -1.76 18.70
N GLN A 133 -1.51 -1.38 19.93
CA GLN A 133 -1.40 0.01 20.33
C GLN A 133 -0.22 0.67 19.59
N MET A 134 -0.44 1.92 19.19
CA MET A 134 0.59 2.77 18.58
C MET A 134 1.48 3.39 19.68
N LEU A 135 2.69 3.83 19.35
CA LEU A 135 3.59 4.52 20.30
C LEU A 135 2.94 5.80 20.83
N ALA A 136 2.96 6.03 22.14
CA ALA A 136 2.47 7.26 22.74
C ALA A 136 3.42 8.44 22.47
N ASP A 137 4.72 8.20 22.62
CA ASP A 137 5.80 9.17 22.39
C ASP A 137 6.83 8.59 21.39
N PRO A 138 6.79 8.94 20.10
CA PRO A 138 7.72 8.37 19.11
C PRO A 138 9.21 8.60 19.44
N PRO A 139 9.66 9.78 19.91
CA PRO A 139 11.01 10.00 20.42
C PRO A 139 11.49 9.01 21.50
N ALA A 140 10.60 8.47 22.33
CA ALA A 140 10.93 7.49 23.38
C ALA A 140 11.67 6.26 22.84
N VAL A 141 11.44 5.91 21.57
CA VAL A 141 12.12 4.79 20.89
C VAL A 141 13.64 4.89 20.95
N THR A 142 14.21 6.10 21.01
CA THR A 142 15.65 6.33 21.04
C THR A 142 16.22 6.56 22.45
N ARG A 143 15.36 6.71 23.45
CA ARG A 143 15.73 7.16 24.81
C ARG A 143 15.36 6.16 25.89
N ASP A 144 14.14 5.64 25.85
CA ASP A 144 13.52 4.94 26.97
C ASP A 144 13.60 3.43 26.74
N TRP A 145 14.00 2.64 27.75
CA TRP A 145 14.07 1.20 27.57
C TRP A 145 12.69 0.59 27.33
N ILE A 146 11.74 0.85 28.23
CA ILE A 146 10.34 0.43 28.08
C ILE A 146 9.60 1.47 27.24
N LEU A 147 8.94 0.99 26.18
CA LEU A 147 8.25 1.86 25.24
C LEU A 147 6.84 2.21 25.73
N PRO A 148 6.46 3.49 25.76
CA PRO A 148 5.10 3.88 26.09
C PRO A 148 4.17 3.69 24.89
N PHE A 149 3.02 3.04 25.11
CA PHE A 149 2.00 2.80 24.10
C PHE A 149 0.68 3.53 24.41
N GLY A 150 -0.10 3.80 23.37
CA GLY A 150 -1.35 4.57 23.43
C GLY A 150 -1.25 5.90 22.69
N GLY A 151 -2.09 6.87 23.06
CA GLY A 151 -2.10 8.22 22.51
C GLY A 151 -3.33 8.55 21.64
N THR A 152 -3.43 9.81 21.26
CA THR A 152 -4.59 10.34 20.53
C THR A 152 -4.56 9.96 19.05
N PRO A 153 -5.74 9.88 18.39
CA PRO A 153 -5.81 9.78 16.95
C PRO A 153 -4.97 10.86 16.26
N GLY A 154 -4.40 10.50 15.11
CA GLY A 154 -3.71 11.43 14.23
C GLY A 154 -4.67 12.24 13.36
N ARG A 155 -4.14 12.92 12.36
CA ARG A 155 -4.97 13.52 11.30
C ARG A 155 -5.57 12.45 10.39
N GLU A 156 -6.65 12.77 9.69
CA GLU A 156 -7.19 11.85 8.69
C GLU A 156 -6.17 11.64 7.55
N CYS A 157 -6.11 10.40 7.07
CA CYS A 157 -5.36 10.01 5.88
C CYS A 157 -6.32 9.36 4.89
N GLU A 158 -6.01 9.52 3.61
CA GLU A 158 -6.71 8.90 2.50
C GLU A 158 -5.79 7.89 1.80
N ILE A 159 -6.43 7.04 1.02
CA ILE A 159 -5.77 6.07 0.16
C ILE A 159 -6.22 6.33 -1.26
N ARG A 160 -5.28 6.22 -2.19
CA ARG A 160 -5.57 6.06 -3.61
C ARG A 160 -4.91 4.79 -4.11
N LEU A 161 -5.56 4.11 -5.05
CA LEU A 161 -5.00 2.96 -5.73
C LEU A 161 -4.77 3.34 -7.18
N TYR A 162 -3.63 2.96 -7.71
CA TYR A 162 -3.26 3.16 -9.10
C TYR A 162 -3.05 1.82 -9.78
N ARG A 163 -3.31 1.78 -11.08
CA ARG A 163 -2.98 0.67 -11.95
C ARG A 163 -1.96 1.11 -12.99
N ILE A 164 -1.02 0.23 -13.30
CA ILE A 164 -0.07 0.35 -14.39
C ILE A 164 -0.56 -0.60 -15.50
N PRO A 165 -1.27 -0.12 -16.53
CA PRO A 165 -2.00 -0.97 -17.47
C PRO A 165 -1.10 -1.97 -18.19
N ALA A 166 0.03 -1.50 -18.70
CA ALA A 166 0.98 -2.26 -19.50
C ALA A 166 1.49 -3.55 -18.83
N LYS A 167 1.36 -3.67 -17.49
CA LYS A 167 1.85 -4.81 -16.71
C LYS A 167 0.84 -5.38 -15.74
N ASN A 168 -0.37 -4.81 -15.70
CA ASN A 168 -1.39 -5.14 -14.72
C ASN A 168 -0.87 -5.11 -13.26
N GLN A 169 0.01 -4.15 -12.96
CA GLN A 169 0.55 -3.93 -11.61
C GLN A 169 -0.24 -2.83 -10.91
N PHE A 170 -0.28 -2.89 -9.58
CA PHE A 170 -0.99 -1.90 -8.78
C PHE A 170 -0.03 -1.15 -7.87
N VAL A 171 -0.41 0.07 -7.50
CA VAL A 171 0.35 0.88 -6.55
C VAL A 171 -0.63 1.52 -5.58
N GLY A 172 -0.52 1.18 -4.31
CA GLY A 172 -1.28 1.85 -3.26
C GLY A 172 -0.55 3.10 -2.80
N VAL A 173 -1.30 4.17 -2.57
CA VAL A 173 -0.76 5.43 -2.06
C VAL A 173 -1.57 5.88 -0.86
N ALA A 174 -0.94 5.96 0.31
CA ALA A 174 -1.51 6.55 1.51
C ALA A 174 -0.97 7.98 1.70
N TYR A 175 -1.84 8.93 2.02
CA TYR A 175 -1.44 10.34 2.16
C TYR A 175 -2.34 11.07 3.17
N PRO A 176 -1.89 12.20 3.74
CA PRO A 176 -2.74 13.01 4.59
C PRO A 176 -3.88 13.67 3.83
N LYS A 177 -5.09 13.64 4.39
CA LYS A 177 -6.26 14.27 3.78
C LYS A 177 -6.08 15.78 3.70
N GLY A 178 -6.39 16.37 2.54
CA GLY A 178 -6.29 17.82 2.32
C GLY A 178 -4.86 18.36 2.31
N VAL A 179 -3.87 17.52 2.04
CA VAL A 179 -2.47 17.95 1.96
C VAL A 179 -2.26 18.92 0.79
N GLY A 180 -1.95 20.19 1.10
CA GLY A 180 -1.68 21.20 0.06
C GLY A 180 -0.29 21.07 -0.57
N THR A 181 0.68 20.55 0.19
CA THR A 181 2.07 20.35 -0.26
C THR A 181 2.66 19.11 0.38
N LEU A 182 3.38 18.30 -0.39
CA LEU A 182 4.12 17.16 0.12
C LEU A 182 5.59 17.53 0.36
N LYS A 183 6.19 17.08 1.47
CA LYS A 183 7.62 17.20 1.76
C LYS A 183 8.44 16.07 1.15
N ALA A 184 7.85 14.88 0.97
CA ALA A 184 8.51 13.72 0.41
C ALA A 184 7.51 12.69 -0.13
N ILE A 185 8.02 11.75 -0.93
CA ILE A 185 7.35 10.48 -1.22
C ILE A 185 8.18 9.34 -0.61
N MET A 186 7.54 8.48 0.16
CA MET A 186 8.13 7.25 0.66
C MET A 186 7.73 6.08 -0.25
N ILE A 187 8.70 5.32 -0.75
CA ILE A 187 8.44 4.04 -1.44
C ILE A 187 8.72 2.92 -0.44
N TYR A 188 7.71 2.09 -0.18
CA TYR A 188 7.78 1.00 0.77
C TYR A 188 7.82 -0.35 0.04
N PHE A 189 8.97 -1.02 0.11
CA PHE A 189 9.17 -2.35 -0.47
C PHE A 189 8.89 -3.44 0.56
N HIS A 190 7.95 -4.31 0.26
CA HIS A 190 7.62 -5.45 1.11
C HIS A 190 8.21 -6.77 0.55
N HIS A 191 8.08 -7.88 1.28
CA HIS A 191 8.58 -9.18 0.80
C HIS A 191 7.88 -9.65 -0.48
N PRO A 192 8.54 -10.48 -1.32
CA PRO A 192 7.86 -11.20 -2.38
C PRO A 192 6.69 -12.00 -1.82
N MET A 193 5.62 -12.09 -2.60
CA MET A 193 4.56 -13.03 -2.29
C MET A 193 4.96 -14.43 -2.74
N HIS A 194 4.56 -15.40 -1.93
CA HIS A 194 4.57 -16.81 -2.27
C HIS A 194 3.29 -17.10 -3.07
N PRO A 195 3.35 -17.26 -4.41
CA PRO A 195 2.15 -17.51 -5.22
C PRO A 195 1.42 -18.80 -4.82
N GLU A 196 2.08 -19.69 -4.09
CA GLU A 196 1.52 -20.90 -3.47
C GLU A 196 0.62 -20.62 -2.26
N ASP A 197 0.66 -19.42 -1.66
CA ASP A 197 -0.21 -19.09 -0.55
C ASP A 197 -1.65 -18.92 -1.06
N VAL A 198 -2.52 -19.80 -0.58
CA VAL A 198 -3.96 -19.88 -0.93
C VAL A 198 -4.69 -18.54 -0.73
N GLU A 199 -4.20 -17.68 0.16
CA GLU A 199 -4.72 -16.33 0.40
C GLU A 199 -4.60 -15.43 -0.83
N TYR A 200 -3.55 -15.58 -1.64
CA TYR A 200 -3.34 -14.77 -2.84
C TYR A 200 -3.90 -15.40 -4.11
N ALA A 201 -3.77 -16.72 -4.25
CA ALA A 201 -4.16 -17.43 -5.47
C ALA A 201 -5.69 -17.49 -5.66
N GLY A 202 -6.46 -17.44 -4.57
CA GLY A 202 -7.93 -17.52 -4.60
C GLY A 202 -8.64 -16.19 -4.86
N ASP A 203 -7.94 -15.06 -4.74
CA ASP A 203 -8.51 -13.72 -4.90
C ASP A 203 -7.90 -13.03 -6.13
N PRO A 204 -8.71 -12.63 -7.15
CA PRO A 204 -8.20 -11.86 -8.29
C PRO A 204 -7.53 -10.53 -7.91
N PHE A 205 -7.78 -10.02 -6.70
CA PHE A 205 -7.12 -8.85 -6.12
C PHE A 205 -6.26 -9.23 -4.92
N GLY A 206 -5.83 -10.49 -4.80
CA GLY A 206 -5.00 -10.96 -3.70
C GLY A 206 -3.78 -10.05 -3.46
N TYR A 207 -3.15 -9.58 -4.53
CA TYR A 207 -2.04 -8.62 -4.49
C TYR A 207 -2.41 -7.23 -3.98
N VAL A 208 -3.65 -6.78 -4.21
CA VAL A 208 -4.15 -5.48 -3.71
C VAL A 208 -4.66 -5.62 -2.28
N ASN A 209 -5.39 -6.69 -1.98
CA ASN A 209 -6.00 -6.94 -0.69
C ASN A 209 -4.94 -7.38 0.34
N PHE A 210 -4.30 -8.50 0.10
CA PHE A 210 -3.32 -9.08 1.03
C PHE A 210 -1.88 -8.57 0.79
N GLY A 211 -1.62 -7.91 -0.34
CA GLY A 211 -0.36 -7.19 -0.55
C GLY A 211 -0.48 -5.76 -0.06
N ILE A 212 -0.97 -4.87 -0.92
CA ILE A 212 -1.06 -3.44 -0.61
C ILE A 212 -1.89 -3.18 0.67
N GLY A 213 -3.08 -3.77 0.79
CA GLY A 213 -4.01 -3.53 1.89
C GLY A 213 -3.49 -4.01 3.24
N ASP A 214 -2.80 -5.14 3.27
CA ASP A 214 -2.15 -5.63 4.49
C ASP A 214 -1.06 -4.67 4.99
N TYR A 215 -0.30 -4.03 4.10
CA TYR A 215 0.63 -2.99 4.56
C TYR A 215 -0.08 -1.67 4.90
N MET A 216 -1.05 -1.25 4.09
CA MET A 216 -1.72 0.03 4.30
C MET A 216 -2.55 0.09 5.59
N VAL A 217 -3.27 -1.00 5.89
CA VAL A 217 -4.23 -1.09 7.00
C VAL A 217 -3.89 -2.20 7.99
N GLY A 218 -3.41 -3.34 7.50
CA GLY A 218 -3.13 -4.55 8.30
C GLY A 218 -1.84 -4.46 9.12
N ARG A 219 -0.85 -5.31 8.83
CA ARG A 219 0.42 -5.40 9.58
C ARG A 219 1.11 -4.04 9.75
N MET A 220 1.36 -3.30 8.68
CA MET A 220 2.10 -2.03 8.82
C MET A 220 1.26 -0.87 9.32
N LYS A 221 -0.07 -0.93 9.20
CA LYS A 221 -0.97 0.18 9.59
C LYS A 221 -0.50 1.55 9.06
N VAL A 222 0.05 1.62 7.84
CA VAL A 222 0.66 2.84 7.28
C VAL A 222 -0.24 4.06 7.51
N LEU A 223 -1.55 3.92 7.30
CA LEU A 223 -2.49 5.02 7.55
C LEU A 223 -2.47 5.53 8.98
N LYS A 224 -2.59 4.65 9.98
CA LYS A 224 -2.60 5.04 11.40
C LYS A 224 -1.26 5.67 11.79
N GLN A 225 -0.15 5.16 11.27
CA GLN A 225 1.19 5.69 11.57
C GLN A 225 1.43 7.06 10.91
N LEU A 226 1.07 7.20 9.63
CA LEU A 226 1.19 8.44 8.88
C LEU A 226 0.32 9.54 9.49
N ALA A 227 -0.94 9.21 9.80
CA ALA A 227 -1.88 10.07 10.52
C ALA A 227 -1.26 10.64 11.80
N ARG A 228 -0.65 9.78 12.63
CA ARG A 228 -0.06 10.20 13.91
C ARG A 228 1.26 10.95 13.76
N SER A 229 2.01 10.69 12.69
CA SER A 229 3.29 11.35 12.44
C SER A 229 3.14 12.85 12.17
N ARG A 230 1.95 13.27 11.67
CA ARG A 230 1.67 14.62 11.19
C ARG A 230 2.67 15.11 10.13
N ARG A 231 3.36 14.20 9.42
CA ARG A 231 4.32 14.52 8.35
C ARG A 231 3.65 14.48 6.99
N ASP A 232 3.87 15.52 6.18
CA ASP A 232 3.31 15.65 4.83
C ASP A 232 4.07 14.75 3.83
N VAL A 233 3.89 13.45 3.99
CA VAL A 233 4.54 12.42 3.19
C VAL A 233 3.46 11.56 2.54
N ALA A 234 3.62 11.28 1.24
CA ALA A 234 2.84 10.24 0.58
C ALA A 234 3.60 8.92 0.68
N VAL A 235 2.93 7.85 1.08
CA VAL A 235 3.49 6.50 1.19
C VAL A 235 2.99 5.66 0.04
N VAL A 236 3.91 5.25 -0.82
CA VAL A 236 3.70 4.45 -2.02
C VAL A 236 4.09 3.01 -1.71
N VAL A 237 3.14 2.09 -1.83
CA VAL A 237 3.33 0.65 -1.68
C VAL A 237 3.04 0.02 -3.05
N PRO A 238 4.07 -0.32 -3.83
CA PRO A 238 3.89 -1.08 -5.06
C PRO A 238 3.30 -2.45 -4.73
N SER A 239 2.48 -3.01 -5.61
CA SER A 239 1.99 -4.37 -5.44
C SER A 239 3.15 -5.36 -5.53
N PRO A 240 3.10 -6.46 -4.76
CA PRO A 240 3.99 -7.59 -4.98
C PRO A 240 3.96 -8.06 -6.42
N SER A 241 5.09 -8.57 -6.91
CA SER A 241 5.09 -9.43 -8.09
C SER A 241 5.35 -10.87 -7.68
N SER A 242 4.69 -11.80 -8.35
CA SER A 242 4.90 -13.25 -8.18
C SER A 242 6.31 -13.69 -8.59
N THR A 243 7.01 -12.87 -9.39
CA THR A 243 8.39 -13.12 -9.85
C THR A 243 9.44 -12.46 -8.97
N GLY A 244 9.04 -11.76 -7.90
CA GLY A 244 9.93 -10.95 -7.06
C GLY A 244 10.43 -9.65 -7.72
N VAL A 245 10.25 -9.43 -9.02
CA VAL A 245 10.63 -8.16 -9.65
C VAL A 245 9.45 -7.55 -10.39
N GLY A 246 8.89 -6.48 -9.84
CA GLY A 246 7.96 -5.57 -10.48
C GLY A 246 8.67 -4.40 -11.16
N GLU A 247 7.96 -3.67 -12.03
CA GLU A 247 8.54 -2.53 -12.75
C GLU A 247 8.95 -1.41 -11.80
N PHE A 248 8.26 -1.30 -10.67
CA PHE A 248 8.48 -0.23 -9.71
C PHE A 248 9.87 -0.26 -9.05
N GLN A 249 10.58 -1.39 -9.14
CA GLN A 249 11.97 -1.53 -8.69
C GLN A 249 13.00 -1.63 -9.83
N SER A 250 12.59 -1.62 -11.10
CA SER A 250 13.51 -1.85 -12.23
C SER A 250 13.34 -0.94 -13.43
N ASN A 251 12.35 -0.06 -13.44
CA ASN A 251 12.05 0.80 -14.59
C ASN A 251 12.00 2.28 -14.19
N GLU A 252 13.17 2.94 -14.23
CA GLU A 252 13.31 4.32 -13.78
C GLU A 252 12.37 5.30 -14.50
N LYS A 253 12.17 5.12 -15.81
CA LYS A 253 11.30 6.00 -16.60
C LYS A 253 9.85 5.89 -16.10
N LEU A 254 9.36 4.67 -15.92
CA LEU A 254 8.03 4.40 -15.42
C LEU A 254 7.86 4.97 -14.00
N VAL A 255 8.79 4.69 -13.10
CA VAL A 255 8.68 5.15 -11.70
C VAL A 255 8.76 6.67 -11.61
N THR A 256 9.61 7.31 -12.42
CA THR A 256 9.69 8.77 -12.46
C THR A 256 8.36 9.39 -12.87
N ALA A 257 7.74 8.88 -13.94
CA ALA A 257 6.43 9.35 -14.39
C ALA A 257 5.35 9.10 -13.33
N ALA A 258 5.31 7.88 -12.77
CA ALA A 258 4.37 7.50 -11.73
C ALA A 258 4.44 8.41 -10.49
N LEU A 259 5.64 8.69 -9.98
CA LEU A 259 5.81 9.55 -8.80
C LEU A 259 5.41 11.00 -9.06
N ARG A 260 5.62 11.52 -10.28
CA ARG A 260 5.19 12.87 -10.66
C ARG A 260 3.68 12.96 -10.79
N GLU A 261 3.06 11.96 -11.40
CA GLU A 261 1.60 11.85 -11.49
C GLU A 261 0.96 11.73 -10.10
N ILE A 262 1.54 10.95 -9.19
CA ILE A 262 1.09 10.90 -7.79
C ILE A 262 1.20 12.28 -7.14
N ALA A 263 2.33 12.98 -7.28
CA ALA A 263 2.48 14.32 -6.69
C ALA A 263 1.46 15.32 -7.25
N GLU A 264 1.20 15.30 -8.55
CA GLU A 264 0.20 16.13 -9.23
C GLU A 264 -1.21 15.81 -8.77
N ASP A 265 -1.56 14.54 -8.72
CA ASP A 265 -2.87 14.05 -8.28
C ASP A 265 -3.21 14.40 -6.83
N LEU A 266 -2.19 14.53 -5.98
CA LEU A 266 -2.34 14.79 -4.56
C LEU A 266 -2.24 16.29 -4.20
N THR A 267 -1.44 17.06 -4.95
CA THR A 267 -1.16 18.48 -4.61
C THR A 267 -1.62 19.46 -5.70
N GLY A 268 -2.05 18.98 -6.86
CA GLY A 268 -2.33 19.78 -8.05
C GLY A 268 -1.07 20.22 -8.82
N THR A 269 0.13 19.78 -8.42
CA THR A 269 1.38 20.14 -9.11
C THR A 269 2.36 18.98 -9.16
N ALA A 270 2.79 18.62 -10.37
CA ALA A 270 3.86 17.65 -10.58
C ALA A 270 5.17 18.17 -9.99
N SER A 271 5.84 17.37 -9.17
CA SER A 271 7.10 17.76 -8.53
C SER A 271 8.05 16.58 -8.30
N ASP A 272 9.35 16.85 -8.40
CA ASP A 272 10.41 15.88 -8.14
C ASP A 272 10.78 15.88 -6.65
N LEU A 273 9.84 15.43 -5.83
CA LEU A 273 9.98 15.42 -4.37
C LEU A 273 11.16 14.54 -3.88
N PRO A 274 11.75 14.87 -2.72
CA PRO A 274 12.64 13.98 -2.00
C PRO A 274 12.05 12.59 -1.82
N LEU A 275 12.90 11.56 -1.92
CA LEU A 275 12.50 10.18 -1.72
C LEU A 275 12.93 9.65 -0.35
N ILE A 276 12.04 8.87 0.24
CA ILE A 276 12.33 8.01 1.38
C ILE A 276 12.18 6.58 0.88
N LEU A 277 13.18 5.74 1.10
CA LEU A 277 13.04 4.31 0.81
C LEU A 277 12.79 3.58 2.12
N ALA A 278 11.84 2.67 2.13
CA ALA A 278 11.57 1.84 3.29
C ALA A 278 11.43 0.39 2.84
N HIS A 279 11.82 -0.54 3.69
CA HIS A 279 11.55 -1.94 3.41
C HIS A 279 11.29 -2.76 4.67
N TYR A 280 10.76 -3.95 4.43
CA TYR A 280 10.48 -4.96 5.43
C TYR A 280 10.71 -6.35 4.84
N SER A 281 11.24 -7.27 5.64
CA SER A 281 11.53 -8.64 5.19
C SER A 281 12.39 -8.64 3.91
N GLY A 282 12.14 -9.57 2.99
CA GLY A 282 12.79 -9.66 1.68
C GLY A 282 12.67 -8.42 0.79
N GLY A 283 11.87 -7.40 1.18
CA GLY A 283 11.77 -6.14 0.44
C GLY A 283 13.10 -5.36 0.31
N PHE A 284 14.12 -5.69 1.12
CA PHE A 284 15.46 -5.10 0.97
C PHE A 284 16.07 -5.40 -0.41
N GLU A 285 15.79 -6.58 -0.98
CA GLU A 285 16.28 -6.94 -2.32
C GLU A 285 15.68 -6.01 -3.37
N PHE A 286 14.40 -5.66 -3.25
CA PHE A 286 13.73 -4.75 -4.17
C PHE A 286 14.19 -3.32 -3.98
N LEU A 287 14.42 -2.89 -2.74
CA LEU A 287 15.01 -1.59 -2.45
C LEU A 287 16.37 -1.42 -3.14
N PHE A 288 17.28 -2.38 -2.97
CA PHE A 288 18.60 -2.25 -3.58
C PHE A 288 18.58 -2.44 -5.09
N LYS A 289 17.69 -3.29 -5.61
CA LYS A 289 17.43 -3.35 -7.05
C LYS A 289 16.94 -2.01 -7.59
N PHE A 290 16.05 -1.32 -6.87
CA PHE A 290 15.61 0.02 -7.22
C PHE A 290 16.77 1.02 -7.24
N VAL A 291 17.63 1.01 -6.21
CA VAL A 291 18.81 1.89 -6.16
C VAL A 291 19.75 1.64 -7.34
N GLU A 292 19.96 0.38 -7.71
CA GLU A 292 20.85 -0.02 -8.82
C GLU A 292 20.22 0.30 -10.20
N ALA A 293 18.94 0.02 -10.40
CA ALA A 293 18.24 0.17 -11.67
C ALA A 293 17.70 1.59 -11.91
N CYS A 294 17.56 2.40 -10.87
CA CYS A 294 17.02 3.76 -10.93
C CYS A 294 18.01 4.80 -10.36
N PRO A 295 19.17 5.00 -11.00
CA PRO A 295 20.24 5.84 -10.47
C PRO A 295 19.90 7.34 -10.35
N GLN A 296 19.03 7.89 -11.20
CA GLN A 296 18.57 9.27 -11.09
C GLN A 296 17.57 9.43 -9.93
N LEU A 297 16.67 8.46 -9.74
CA LEU A 297 15.79 8.46 -8.57
C LEU A 297 16.57 8.22 -7.28
N ALA A 298 17.60 7.37 -7.30
CA ALA A 298 18.48 7.14 -6.15
C ALA A 298 19.14 8.43 -5.64
N LYS A 299 19.50 9.37 -6.53
CA LYS A 299 20.03 10.70 -6.15
C LYS A 299 19.03 11.56 -5.38
N ARG A 300 17.73 11.27 -5.46
CA ARG A 300 16.67 11.98 -4.71
C ARG A 300 16.43 11.37 -3.32
N VAL A 301 17.03 10.23 -3.01
CA VAL A 301 16.87 9.59 -1.70
C VAL A 301 17.50 10.46 -0.61
N ARG A 302 16.71 10.76 0.43
CA ARG A 302 17.11 11.55 1.59
C ARG A 302 16.99 10.79 2.90
N ALA A 303 16.19 9.72 2.94
CA ALA A 303 16.17 8.81 4.07
C ALA A 303 15.93 7.35 3.63
N VAL A 304 16.39 6.42 4.46
CA VAL A 304 16.20 4.98 4.28
C VAL A 304 15.79 4.35 5.60
N TYR A 305 14.69 3.58 5.61
CA TYR A 305 14.20 2.87 6.78
C TYR A 305 14.28 1.36 6.56
N ASP A 306 15.02 0.70 7.44
CA ASP A 306 15.20 -0.75 7.46
C ASP A 306 14.49 -1.32 8.69
N PHE A 307 13.25 -1.78 8.49
CA PHE A 307 12.39 -2.28 9.58
C PHE A 307 12.76 -3.68 10.07
N ASP A 308 13.60 -4.41 9.33
CA ASP A 308 14.08 -5.74 9.75
C ASP A 308 15.47 -5.67 10.41
N GLY A 309 16.24 -4.63 10.09
CA GLY A 309 17.60 -4.43 10.53
C GLY A 309 18.48 -5.64 10.28
N ARG A 310 19.28 -5.97 11.29
CA ARG A 310 20.27 -7.05 11.24
C ARG A 310 19.69 -8.46 11.39
N HIS A 311 18.36 -8.60 11.50
CA HIS A 311 17.77 -9.94 11.58
C HIS A 311 17.98 -10.77 10.33
N HIS A 312 18.10 -10.12 9.17
CA HIS A 312 18.42 -10.81 7.93
C HIS A 312 19.94 -10.89 7.75
N VAL A 313 20.53 -12.05 8.04
CA VAL A 313 21.99 -12.30 7.92
C VAL A 313 22.54 -12.02 6.52
N SER A 314 21.68 -12.02 5.49
CA SER A 314 22.06 -11.71 4.11
C SER A 314 21.93 -10.23 3.73
N CYS A 315 21.44 -9.35 4.62
CA CYS A 315 21.36 -7.92 4.30
C CYS A 315 22.75 -7.26 4.44
N PRO A 316 23.37 -6.80 3.33
CA PRO A 316 24.73 -6.30 3.37
C PRO A 316 24.76 -4.89 3.99
N ASN A 317 25.15 -4.79 5.27
CA ASN A 317 25.34 -3.50 5.98
C ASN A 317 26.15 -2.48 5.16
N GLY A 318 27.09 -2.94 4.31
CA GLY A 318 27.86 -2.08 3.41
C GLY A 318 26.99 -1.24 2.45
N LYS A 319 25.86 -1.77 1.95
CA LYS A 319 24.98 -1.02 1.04
C LYS A 319 24.27 0.14 1.77
N PHE A 320 23.84 -0.06 3.01
CA PHE A 320 23.27 1.02 3.83
C PHE A 320 24.30 2.08 4.20
N THR A 321 25.52 1.66 4.55
CA THR A 321 26.63 2.59 4.78
C THR A 321 26.92 3.43 3.53
N ALA A 322 26.84 2.84 2.33
CA ALA A 322 27.00 3.58 1.09
C ALA A 322 25.90 4.64 0.89
N LEU A 323 24.63 4.30 1.15
CA LEU A 323 23.52 5.26 1.11
C LEU A 323 23.68 6.38 2.14
N ALA A 324 24.11 6.05 3.37
CA ALA A 324 24.40 7.03 4.42
C ALA A 324 25.54 7.98 4.03
N THR A 325 26.61 7.45 3.43
CA THR A 325 27.75 8.22 2.90
C THR A 325 27.31 9.13 1.76
N GLY A 326 26.33 8.70 0.95
CA GLY A 326 25.68 9.52 -0.08
C GLY A 326 24.75 10.61 0.46
N GLY A 327 24.66 10.79 1.78
CA GLY A 327 23.89 11.85 2.43
C GLY A 327 22.48 11.48 2.86
N ALA A 328 22.05 10.22 2.67
CA ALA A 328 20.76 9.77 3.19
C ALA A 328 20.83 9.59 4.72
N GLN A 329 19.74 9.92 5.42
CA GLN A 329 19.56 9.51 6.81
C GLN A 329 19.09 8.05 6.85
N VAL A 330 19.91 7.13 7.35
CA VAL A 330 19.57 5.70 7.42
C VAL A 330 19.19 5.33 8.86
N ILE A 331 18.01 4.72 9.03
CA ILE A 331 17.51 4.22 10.32
C ILE A 331 17.28 2.72 10.17
N GLN A 332 18.01 1.91 10.95
CA GLN A 332 17.89 0.46 10.98
C GLN A 332 17.36 -0.01 12.33
N TYR A 333 16.39 -0.92 12.34
CA TYR A 333 15.76 -1.45 13.56
C TYR A 333 16.21 -2.89 13.82
N SER A 334 16.78 -3.18 14.98
CA SER A 334 17.25 -4.53 15.32
C SER A 334 16.53 -5.04 16.56
N GLY A 335 15.97 -6.25 16.55
CA GLY A 335 15.45 -6.89 17.77
C GLY A 335 16.53 -7.50 18.68
N GLU A 336 17.82 -7.25 18.39
CA GLU A 336 18.92 -7.62 19.29
C GLU A 336 18.89 -6.78 20.57
N ASP A 337 19.18 -7.43 21.70
CA ASP A 337 19.33 -6.75 22.98
C ASP A 337 20.58 -5.86 22.98
N VAL A 338 20.50 -4.76 23.73
CA VAL A 338 21.64 -3.90 24.03
C VAL A 338 22.28 -4.43 25.30
N ALA A 339 23.34 -5.23 25.16
CA ALA A 339 24.17 -5.57 26.31
C ALA A 339 24.94 -4.30 26.75
N PRO A 340 24.70 -3.78 27.97
CA PRO A 340 25.49 -2.66 28.46
C PRO A 340 26.96 -3.08 28.54
N ALA A 341 27.81 -2.40 27.79
CA ALA A 341 29.26 -2.59 27.85
C ALA A 341 29.85 -1.60 28.88
N GLY A 342 30.40 -2.13 29.97
CA GLY A 342 31.00 -1.33 31.04
C GLY A 342 29.96 -0.70 31.97
N LYS A 343 30.14 0.59 32.28
CA LYS A 343 29.28 1.34 33.23
C LYS A 343 28.07 2.03 32.59
N ARG A 344 27.90 1.93 31.27
CA ARG A 344 26.79 2.60 30.57
C ARG A 344 25.48 1.88 30.82
N THR A 345 24.43 2.66 31.03
CA THR A 345 23.03 2.22 31.04
C THR A 345 22.58 1.80 29.64
N ARG A 346 21.46 1.08 29.54
CA ARG A 346 20.90 0.69 28.23
C ARG A 346 20.44 1.91 27.43
N GLU A 347 19.85 2.87 28.11
CA GLU A 347 19.36 4.15 27.58
C GLU A 347 20.48 4.98 26.98
N GLU A 348 21.63 5.09 27.66
CA GLU A 348 22.81 5.77 27.11
C GLU A 348 23.33 5.11 25.83
N VAL A 349 23.32 3.78 25.78
CA VAL A 349 23.74 3.04 24.58
C VAL A 349 22.71 3.20 23.45
N LEU A 350 21.40 3.18 23.75
CA LEU A 350 20.34 3.45 22.79
C LEU A 350 20.49 4.84 22.15
N GLY A 351 20.63 5.88 22.98
CA GLY A 351 20.83 7.24 22.48
C GLY A 351 22.10 7.38 21.64
N SER A 352 23.20 6.73 22.07
CA SER A 352 24.45 6.72 21.30
C SER A 352 24.31 6.02 19.94
N ASN A 353 23.54 4.93 19.85
CA ASN A 353 23.31 4.23 18.58
C ASN A 353 22.37 5.02 17.67
N ALA A 354 21.34 5.67 18.23
CA ALA A 354 20.38 6.48 17.49
C ALA A 354 21.00 7.75 16.89
N ALA A 355 22.06 8.30 17.51
CA ALA A 355 22.75 9.49 17.04
C ALA A 355 23.69 9.25 15.82
N ARG A 356 23.93 7.99 15.44
CA ARG A 356 24.82 7.61 14.32
C ARG A 356 24.10 7.71 12.97
N ASN A 357 24.86 7.56 11.88
CA ASN A 357 24.32 7.34 10.54
C ASN A 357 25.17 6.29 9.81
N PRO A 358 24.68 5.05 9.58
CA PRO A 358 23.34 4.56 9.92
C PRO A 358 23.04 4.56 11.43
N ALA A 359 21.83 4.97 11.80
CA ALA A 359 21.31 4.83 13.15
C ALA A 359 20.85 3.39 13.38
N LEU A 360 21.23 2.80 14.52
CA LEU A 360 20.81 1.44 14.89
C LEU A 360 19.90 1.49 16.12
N ILE A 361 18.62 1.18 15.94
CA ILE A 361 17.60 1.25 16.97
C ILE A 361 17.29 -0.16 17.47
N ASN A 362 17.76 -0.50 18.66
CA ASN A 362 17.54 -1.82 19.26
C ASN A 362 16.15 -1.94 19.88
N LEU A 363 15.34 -2.89 19.43
CA LEU A 363 13.96 -3.17 19.83
C LEU A 363 13.78 -4.62 20.30
N PRO A 364 14.59 -5.11 21.25
CA PRO A 364 14.40 -6.45 21.77
C PRO A 364 13.01 -6.59 22.40
N TYR A 365 12.52 -7.83 22.44
CA TYR A 365 11.19 -8.18 22.93
C TYR A 365 10.83 -7.54 24.29
N ALA A 366 11.82 -7.39 25.18
CA ALA A 366 11.65 -6.79 26.50
C ALA A 366 11.21 -5.31 26.47
N ARG A 367 11.50 -4.55 25.40
CA ARG A 367 11.07 -3.14 25.30
C ARG A 367 9.56 -2.96 25.11
N TRP A 368 8.87 -4.06 24.76
CA TRP A 368 7.45 -4.07 24.41
C TRP A 368 6.53 -4.45 25.58
N GLU A 369 7.04 -4.49 26.81
CA GLU A 369 6.32 -4.98 27.99
C GLU A 369 4.96 -4.30 28.23
N GLU A 370 4.85 -3.01 27.91
CA GLU A 370 3.60 -2.25 28.05
C GLU A 370 2.63 -2.39 26.87
N ASN A 371 3.02 -3.10 25.80
CA ASN A 371 2.14 -3.30 24.66
C ASN A 371 1.07 -4.36 24.99
N ASN A 372 -0.20 -4.08 24.66
CA ASN A 372 -1.31 -5.00 24.91
C ASN A 372 -1.18 -6.40 24.29
N ALA A 373 -0.32 -6.57 23.28
CA ALA A 373 -0.08 -7.86 22.67
C ALA A 373 1.12 -8.61 23.28
N TRP A 374 1.89 -7.99 24.19
CA TRP A 374 2.99 -8.66 24.87
C TRP A 374 2.51 -9.94 25.59
N ARG A 375 3.24 -11.04 25.39
CA ARG A 375 2.88 -12.40 25.85
C ARG A 375 3.86 -12.95 26.91
N GLY A 376 4.77 -12.11 27.41
CA GLY A 376 5.75 -12.53 28.41
C GLY A 376 7.09 -13.01 27.84
N PRO A 377 8.14 -13.06 28.68
CA PRO A 377 9.53 -13.32 28.29
C PRO A 377 9.81 -14.76 27.84
N LYS A 378 8.81 -15.65 27.84
CA LYS A 378 8.94 -17.06 27.42
C LYS A 378 8.21 -17.37 26.12
N HIS A 379 7.78 -16.35 25.36
CA HIS A 379 7.08 -16.58 24.10
C HIS A 379 8.02 -17.32 23.12
N PRO A 380 7.64 -18.50 22.60
CA PRO A 380 8.53 -19.34 21.78
C PRO A 380 8.93 -18.69 20.44
N PHE A 381 8.20 -17.63 20.06
CA PHE A 381 8.35 -16.91 18.81
C PHE A 381 8.93 -15.50 18.99
N GLN A 382 9.78 -15.25 19.99
CA GLN A 382 10.39 -13.93 20.20
C GLN A 382 11.04 -13.33 18.95
N ARG A 383 11.62 -14.17 18.07
CA ARG A 383 12.23 -13.69 16.81
C ARG A 383 11.19 -13.32 15.75
N SER A 384 10.16 -14.13 15.52
CA SER A 384 9.08 -13.78 14.58
C SER A 384 8.14 -12.71 15.13
N TRP A 385 8.10 -12.51 16.44
CA TRP A 385 7.38 -11.40 17.07
C TRP A 385 7.89 -10.03 16.60
N VAL A 386 9.21 -9.86 16.56
CA VAL A 386 9.86 -8.64 16.07
C VAL A 386 9.45 -8.39 14.63
N HIS A 387 9.40 -9.46 13.81
CA HIS A 387 8.94 -9.39 12.44
C HIS A 387 7.50 -8.85 12.35
N GLU A 388 6.59 -9.25 13.22
CA GLU A 388 5.21 -8.75 13.16
C GLU A 388 5.03 -7.35 13.74
N MET A 389 5.80 -6.97 14.76
CA MET A 389 5.51 -5.80 15.62
C MET A 389 6.38 -4.57 15.35
N VAL A 390 7.64 -4.75 14.98
CA VAL A 390 8.50 -3.62 14.58
C VAL A 390 7.83 -2.80 13.47
N PRO A 391 7.29 -3.42 12.41
CA PRO A 391 6.72 -2.66 11.31
C PRO A 391 5.48 -1.86 11.77
N THR A 392 4.66 -2.38 12.70
CA THR A 392 3.36 -1.79 13.10
C THR A 392 3.47 -0.43 13.81
N CYS A 393 4.64 -0.05 14.32
CA CYS A 393 4.80 1.22 15.08
C CYS A 393 6.07 2.00 14.72
N MET A 394 7.02 1.42 13.98
CA MET A 394 8.29 2.08 13.71
C MET A 394 8.24 3.06 12.53
N LEU A 395 7.26 2.97 11.64
CA LEU A 395 7.10 4.00 10.61
C LEU A 395 6.80 5.36 11.26
N LEU A 396 5.96 5.39 12.29
CA LEU A 396 5.67 6.60 13.06
C LEU A 396 6.96 7.21 13.63
N HIS A 397 7.77 6.41 14.32
CA HIS A 397 9.06 6.88 14.84
C HIS A 397 9.99 7.36 13.71
N ALA A 398 10.16 6.58 12.64
CA ALA A 398 11.04 6.93 11.54
C ALA A 398 10.68 8.27 10.90
N LEU A 399 9.39 8.50 10.64
CA LEU A 399 8.87 9.75 10.07
C LEU A 399 9.08 10.94 11.03
N VAL A 400 8.86 10.76 12.34
CA VAL A 400 9.08 11.82 13.33
C VAL A 400 10.56 12.16 13.45
N SER A 401 11.44 11.16 13.43
CA SER A 401 12.90 11.29 13.60
C SER A 401 13.65 11.70 12.32
N THR A 402 12.96 11.81 11.19
CA THR A 402 13.58 12.20 9.92
C THR A 402 13.75 13.72 9.84
N ARG A 403 15.01 14.16 9.78
CA ARG A 403 15.39 15.56 10.00
C ARG A 403 14.81 16.50 8.96
N PHE A 404 14.87 16.14 7.68
CA PHE A 404 14.41 17.01 6.59
C PHE A 404 12.88 17.12 6.49
N LEU A 405 12.13 16.30 7.25
CA LEU A 405 10.67 16.39 7.34
C LEU A 405 10.18 17.36 8.42
N SER A 406 11.09 17.88 9.26
CA SER A 406 10.74 18.79 10.35
C SER A 406 10.23 20.14 9.86
#